data_AF-A0A353KRA3-F1
#
_entry.id   AF-A0A353KRA3-F1
#
_cell.length_a   1.000
_cell.length_b   1.000
_cell.length_c   1.000
_cell.angle_alpha   90.00
_cell.angle_beta   90.00
_cell.angle_gamma   90.00
#
_symmetry.space_group_name_H-M   'P 1'
#
loop_
_entity.id
_entity.type
_entity.pdbx_description
1 polymer ?
#
loop_
_entity_poly.entity_id
_entity_poly.type
_entity_poly.pdbx_seq_one_letter_code
_entity_poly.pdbx_strand_id
1 'polypeptide(L)' 'MDGAVFGIVLKIIAISYFVEFSASLIEDFGLKNISDKVVFAGKLLILSVSFPIVKNLIEVIGSLL' A
#
# COMPACT_ATOMS: atom_id res chain seq x y z
N MET A 1 -18.67 10.06 -3.68
CA MET A 1 -17.71 10.13 -2.55
C MET A 1 -17.19 8.75 -2.14
N ASP A 2 -17.91 7.66 -2.41
CA ASP A 2 -17.50 6.29 -2.03
C ASP A 2 -16.44 5.63 -2.95
N GLY A 3 -16.49 5.92 -4.26
CA GLY A 3 -15.59 5.30 -5.25
C GLY A 3 -14.11 5.63 -5.08
N ALA A 4 -13.77 6.75 -4.43
CA ALA A 4 -12.38 7.15 -4.23
C ALA A 4 -11.67 6.29 -3.18
N VAL A 5 -12.34 6.03 -2.03
CA VAL A 5 -11.80 5.14 -0.99
C VAL A 5 -11.74 3.71 -1.51
N PHE A 6 -12.81 3.25 -2.17
CA PHE A 6 -12.82 1.93 -2.82
C PHE A 6 -11.67 1.77 -3.82
N GLY A 7 -11.41 2.78 -4.65
CA GLY A 7 -10.28 2.78 -5.58
C GLY A 7 -8.91 2.72 -4.90
N ILE A 8 -8.74 3.38 -3.75
CA ILE A 8 -7.51 3.30 -2.96
C ILE A 8 -7.34 1.90 -2.36
N VAL A 9 -8.40 1.32 -1.82
CA VAL A 9 -8.38 -0.06 -1.28
C VAL A 9 -7.99 -1.06 -2.36
N LEU A 10 -8.55 -0.96 -3.57
CA LEU A 10 -8.16 -1.82 -4.70
C LEU A 10 -6.68 -1.66 -5.07
N LYS A 11 -6.15 -0.42 -5.07
CA LYS A 11 -4.71 -0.18 -5.31
C LYS A 11 -3.85 -0.84 -4.25
N ILE A 12 -4.25 -0.77 -2.98
CA ILE A 12 -3.51 -1.40 -1.86
C ILE A 12 -3.49 -2.92 -2.05
N ILE A 13 -4.64 -3.53 -2.36
CA ILE A 13 -4.73 -4.99 -2.60
C ILE A 13 -3.84 -5.40 -3.77
N ALA A 14 -3.90 -4.68 -4.89
CA ALA A 14 -3.08 -4.96 -6.06
C ALA A 14 -1.58 -4.87 -5.76
N ILE A 15 -1.14 -3.82 -5.06
CA ILE A 15 0.27 -3.65 -4.66
C ILE A 15 0.69 -4.77 -3.72
N SER A 16 -0.12 -5.09 -2.72
CA SER A 16 0.20 -6.15 -1.74
C SER A 16 0.41 -7.49 -2.44
N TYR A 17 -0.51 -7.88 -3.33
CA TYR A 17 -0.41 -9.16 -4.03
C TYR A 17 0.81 -9.21 -4.95
N PHE A 18 1.09 -8.12 -5.66
CA PHE A 18 2.25 -8.02 -6.54
C PHE A 18 3.58 -8.09 -5.77
N VAL A 19 3.66 -7.43 -4.62
CA VAL A 19 4.85 -7.43 -3.74
C VAL A 19 5.08 -8.82 -3.16
N GLU A 20 4.05 -9.47 -2.61
CA GLU A 20 4.16 -10.83 -2.06
C GLU A 20 4.60 -11.83 -3.14
N PHE A 21 3.97 -11.78 -4.32
CA PHE A 21 4.38 -12.63 -5.44
C PHE A 21 5.86 -12.42 -5.84
N SER A 22 6.29 -11.16 -5.94
CA SER A 22 7.68 -10.83 -6.28
C SER A 22 8.66 -11.28 -5.19
N ALA A 23 8.30 -11.11 -3.92
CA ALA A 23 9.10 -11.52 -2.77
C ALA A 23 9.26 -13.05 -2.70
N SER A 24 8.18 -13.80 -2.91
CA SER A 24 8.22 -15.27 -2.97
C SER A 24 9.15 -15.76 -4.07
N LEU A 25 9.07 -15.19 -5.28
CA LEU A 25 9.98 -15.55 -6.37
C LEU A 25 11.45 -15.29 -6.01
N ILE A 26 11.76 -14.16 -5.38
CA ILE A 26 13.13 -13.82 -4.96
C ILE A 26 13.62 -14.78 -3.87
N GLU A 27 12.74 -15.19 -2.96
CA GLU A 27 13.06 -16.15 -1.90
C GLU A 27 13.29 -17.56 -2.47
N ASP A 28 12.58 -17.95 -3.52
CA ASP A 28 12.81 -19.21 -4.25
C ASP A 28 14.20 -19.28 -4.90
N PHE A 29 14.81 -18.14 -5.21
CA PHE A 29 16.21 -18.04 -5.65
C PHE A 29 17.23 -18.04 -4.49
N GLY A 30 16.76 -18.20 -3.24
CA GLY A 30 17.60 -18.20 -2.03
C GLY A 30 18.01 -16.80 -1.55
N LEU A 31 17.44 -15.74 -2.12
CA LEU A 31 17.83 -14.34 -1.85
C LEU A 31 16.94 -13.68 -0.78
N LYS A 32 16.80 -14.30 0.39
CA LYS A 32 15.90 -13.83 1.46
C LYS A 32 16.12 -12.36 1.86
N ASN A 33 17.38 -11.93 1.96
CA ASN A 33 17.72 -10.54 2.32
C ASN A 33 17.19 -9.50 1.31
N ILE A 34 17.02 -9.89 0.04
CA ILE A 34 16.46 -9.03 -1.00
C ILE A 34 14.93 -9.11 -0.95
N SER A 35 14.36 -10.31 -0.79
CA SER A 35 12.92 -10.52 -0.59
C SER A 35 12.38 -9.62 0.55
N ASP A 36 13.03 -9.63 1.72
CA ASP A 36 12.64 -8.82 2.87
C ASP A 36 12.65 -7.31 2.56
N LYS A 37 13.58 -6.84 1.71
CA LYS A 37 13.65 -5.43 1.27
C LYS A 37 12.52 -5.09 0.30
N VAL A 38 12.14 -6.01 -0.58
CA VAL A 38 11.01 -5.82 -1.51
C VAL A 38 9.69 -5.72 -0.74
N VAL A 39 9.48 -6.59 0.25
CA VAL A 39 8.30 -6.51 1.14
C VAL A 39 8.25 -5.18 1.88
N PHE A 40 9.40 -4.73 2.41
CA PHE A 40 9.49 -3.44 3.08
C PHE A 40 9.16 -2.27 2.14
N ALA A 41 9.68 -2.27 0.91
CA ALA A 41 9.34 -1.27 -0.10
C ALA A 41 7.84 -1.28 -0.42
N GLY A 42 7.22 -2.45 -0.52
CA GLY A 42 5.78 -2.60 -0.70
C GLY A 42 4.96 -1.95 0.42
N LYS A 43 5.38 -2.11 1.68
CA LYS A 43 4.74 -1.44 2.83
C LYS A 43 4.82 0.07 2.71
N LEU A 44 5.97 0.62 2.32
CA LEU A 44 6.14 2.07 2.10
C LEU A 44 5.27 2.59 0.95
N LEU A 45 5.12 1.83 -0.12
CA LEU A 45 4.24 2.17 -1.24
C LEU A 45 2.77 2.22 -0.80
N ILE A 46 2.32 1.22 -0.04
CA ILE A 46 0.96 1.18 0.52
C ILE A 46 0.70 2.41 1.41
N LEU A 47 1.64 2.76 2.28
CA LEU A 47 1.55 3.96 3.12
C LEU A 47 1.47 5.25 2.31
N SER A 48 2.22 5.33 1.21
CA SER A 48 2.19 6.50 0.33
C SER A 48 0.84 6.63 -0.38
N VAL A 49 0.27 5.50 -0.82
CA VAL A 49 -1.03 5.45 -1.50
C VAL A 49 -2.20 5.74 -0.54
N SER A 50 -2.04 5.49 0.76
CA SER A 50 -3.08 5.78 1.76
C SER A 50 -3.14 7.26 2.19
N PHE A 51 -2.15 8.09 1.83
CA PHE A 51 -2.10 9.51 2.19
C PHE A 51 -3.37 10.32 1.85
N PRO A 52 -4.04 10.13 0.69
CA PRO A 52 -5.28 10.84 0.36
C PRO A 52 -6.42 10.54 1.32
N ILE A 53 -6.46 9.34 1.93
CA ILE A 53 -7.45 8.98 2.94
C ILE A 53 -7.30 9.89 4.17
N VAL A 54 -6.05 10.07 4.62
CA VAL A 54 -5.72 10.93 5.76
C VAL A 54 -6.08 12.38 5.46
N LYS A 55 -5.75 12.86 4.25
CA LYS A 55 -6.13 14.22 3.81
C LYS A 55 -7.64 14.44 3.86
N ASN A 56 -8.42 13.53 3.28
CA ASN A 56 -9.88 13.62 3.29
C ASN A 56 -10.44 13.62 4.72
N LEU A 57 -9.85 12.83 5.62
CA LEU A 57 -10.25 12.82 7.03
C LEU A 57 -10.02 14.18 7.70
N ILE A 58 -8.85 14.79 7.47
CA ILE A 58 -8.53 16.13 8.00
C ILE A 58 -9.50 17.18 7.47
N GLU A 59 -9.84 17.13 6.18
CA GLU A 59 -10.82 18.06 5.58
C GLU A 59 -12.22 17.91 6.21
N VAL A 60 -12.65 16.68 6.49
CA VAL A 60 -13.92 16.41 7.18
C VAL A 60 -13.90 16.94 8.62
N ILE A 61 -12.81 16.75 9.36
CA ILE A 61 -12.69 17.30 10.72
C ILE A 61 -12.68 18.83 10.68
N GLY A 62 -11.95 19.42 9.73
CA GLY A 62 -11.85 20.86 9.55
C GLY A 62 -13.16 21.52 9.10
N SER A 63 -14.08 20.80 8.45
CA SER A 63 -15.40 21.32 8.07
C SER A 63 -16.44 21.23 9.19
N LEU A 64 -16.16 20.45 10.25
CA LEU A 64 -17.00 20.33 11.43
C LEU A 64 -16.66 21.34 12.53
N LEU A 65 -15.47 21.95 12.47
CA LEU A 65 -15.01 23.00 13.39
C LEU A 65 -15.43 24.39 12.89
#